data_AF-A0AAE9A5E8-F1
#
_entry.id   AF-A0AAE9A5E8-F1
#
_cell.length_a   1.000
_cell.length_b   1.000
_cell.length_c   1.000
_cell.angle_alpha   90.00
_cell.angle_beta   90.00
_cell.angle_gamma   90.00
#
_symmetry.space_group_name_H-M   'P 1'
#
loop_
_entity.id
_entity.type
_entity.pdbx_description
1 polymer ?
#
loop_
_entity_poly.entity_id
_entity_poly.type
_entity_poly.pdbx_seq_one_letter_code
_entity_poly.pdbx_strand_id
1 'polypeptide(L)'
;MPFNIINVTYAKRNNGCYIIGKYRYNQKEMLVENSNFWELFLEDIKIVLKNQKLPIPHFYFIFKETMENDFLQQLDQSLKTWDHPVPIKRLNMGTDNQKEVVTLVSNIDSKLLESIEMSCARSVKMEMDEIVRLEHWKNLKQVEMSNLVTDLPLHYFSGMARVSICRIFVSGEDVALLKEMFTQYPSMIKFHIHAECVNKPQYERILGKSQVGRSVYGGRLDKWLCEIGDDTVQFALFGSMDNWYFSVERISKELF
;
A
#
# COMPACT_ATOMS: atom_id res chain seq x y z
N MET A 1 -16.48 2.15 10.06
CA MET A 1 -15.88 3.01 9.02
C MET A 1 -15.97 4.46 9.47
N PRO A 2 -14.97 5.33 9.25
CA PRO A 2 -15.02 6.70 9.75
C PRO A 2 -16.18 7.46 9.07
N PHE A 3 -16.92 8.21 9.87
CA PHE A 3 -18.24 8.78 9.56
C PHE A 3 -18.24 9.95 8.55
N ASN A 4 -17.17 10.18 7.77
CA ASN A 4 -17.03 11.34 6.87
C ASN A 4 -16.24 11.03 5.58
N ILE A 5 -16.55 9.94 4.88
CA ILE A 5 -15.98 9.66 3.55
C ILE A 5 -16.94 10.20 2.48
N ILE A 6 -16.41 10.96 1.52
CA ILE A 6 -17.09 11.27 0.25
C ILE A 6 -16.60 10.22 -0.75
N ASN A 7 -17.53 9.44 -1.29
CA ASN A 7 -17.24 8.47 -2.34
C ASN A 7 -18.02 8.86 -3.59
N VAL A 8 -17.33 8.99 -4.71
CA VAL A 8 -17.95 9.21 -6.01
C VAL A 8 -17.49 8.09 -6.94
N THR A 9 -18.43 7.34 -7.48
CA THR A 9 -18.17 6.24 -8.42
C THR A 9 -18.70 6.61 -9.80
N TYR A 10 -17.87 6.45 -10.82
CA TYR A 10 -18.22 6.62 -12.23
C TYR A 10 -18.23 5.24 -12.87
N ALA A 11 -19.33 4.86 -13.50
CA ALA A 11 -19.49 3.53 -14.08
C ALA A 11 -20.15 3.61 -15.46
N LYS A 12 -19.62 2.87 -16.43
CA LYS A 12 -20.24 2.73 -17.74
C LYS A 12 -21.62 2.05 -17.62
N ARG A 13 -22.66 2.66 -18.19
CA ARG A 13 -24.00 2.06 -18.27
C ARG A 13 -24.67 2.44 -19.58
N ASN A 14 -24.97 1.45 -20.42
CA ASN A 14 -25.49 1.66 -21.78
C ASN A 14 -24.57 2.59 -22.60
N ASN A 15 -25.13 3.65 -23.18
CA ASN A 15 -24.41 4.70 -23.91
C ASN A 15 -24.04 5.90 -23.03
N GLY A 16 -23.95 5.76 -21.71
CA GLY A 16 -23.64 6.87 -20.82
C GLY A 16 -22.84 6.48 -19.58
N CYS A 17 -22.67 7.46 -18.71
CA CYS A 17 -21.96 7.32 -17.44
C CYS A 17 -22.96 7.42 -16.28
N TYR A 18 -22.95 6.41 -15.42
CA TYR A 18 -23.67 6.39 -14.17
C TYR A 18 -22.76 6.89 -13.04
N ILE A 19 -23.14 8.01 -12.44
CA ILE A 19 -22.39 8.64 -11.34
C ILE A 19 -23.15 8.38 -10.04
N ILE A 20 -22.46 7.80 -9.06
CA ILE A 20 -23.01 7.52 -7.73
C ILE A 20 -22.19 8.28 -6.69
N GLY A 21 -22.78 9.32 -6.09
CA GLY A 21 -22.20 10.07 -4.98
C GLY A 21 -22.75 9.57 -3.64
N LYS A 22 -21.86 9.18 -2.72
CA LYS A 22 -22.21 8.76 -1.36
C LYS A 22 -21.52 9.63 -0.33
N TYR A 23 -22.29 10.10 0.65
CA TYR A 23 -21.77 10.80 1.82
C TYR A 23 -22.58 10.39 3.04
N ARG A 24 -21.92 9.75 4.02
CA ARG A 24 -22.58 9.14 5.17
C ARG A 24 -23.67 8.15 4.72
N TYR A 25 -24.92 8.40 5.12
CA TYR A 25 -26.09 7.60 4.75
C TYR A 25 -26.78 8.12 3.48
N ASN A 26 -26.35 9.26 2.95
CA ASN A 26 -26.95 9.86 1.76
C ASN A 26 -26.29 9.29 0.50
N GLN A 27 -27.12 8.91 -0.46
CA GLN A 27 -26.72 8.46 -1.78
C GLN A 27 -27.50 9.26 -2.82
N LYS A 28 -26.78 9.79 -3.81
CA LYS A 28 -27.35 10.42 -4.99
C LYS A 28 -26.79 9.75 -6.23
N GLU A 29 -27.64 9.57 -7.22
CA GLU A 29 -27.30 8.89 -8.46
C GLU A 29 -27.77 9.71 -9.65
N MET A 30 -26.98 9.68 -10.72
CA MET A 30 -27.27 10.40 -11.96
C MET A 30 -26.78 9.57 -13.14
N LEU A 31 -27.58 9.49 -14.20
CA LEU A 31 -27.15 9.01 -15.51
C LEU A 31 -26.87 10.21 -16.40
N VAL A 32 -25.64 10.31 -16.91
CA VAL A 32 -25.26 11.27 -17.94
C VAL A 32 -25.24 10.53 -19.27
N GLU A 33 -26.25 10.75 -20.11
CA GLU A 33 -26.36 10.08 -21.41
C GLU A 33 -25.29 10.57 -22.39
N ASN A 34 -24.91 9.71 -23.35
CA ASN A 34 -23.97 10.00 -24.42
C ASN A 34 -22.61 10.53 -23.93
N SER A 35 -22.10 9.97 -22.83
CA SER A 35 -20.86 10.40 -22.19
C SER A 35 -19.91 9.23 -21.92
N ASN A 36 -18.61 9.49 -22.03
CA ASN A 36 -17.56 8.57 -21.61
C ASN A 36 -17.27 8.78 -20.11
N PHE A 37 -17.29 7.69 -19.34
CA PHE A 37 -17.08 7.74 -17.89
C PHE A 37 -15.66 8.18 -17.51
N TRP A 38 -14.64 7.84 -18.32
CA TRP A 38 -13.26 8.27 -18.11
C TRP A 38 -13.10 9.77 -18.29
N GLU A 39 -13.71 10.32 -19.34
CA GLU A 39 -13.66 11.76 -19.62
C GLU A 39 -14.35 12.57 -18.52
N LEU A 40 -15.55 12.15 -18.10
CA LEU A 40 -16.27 12.82 -17.01
C LEU A 40 -15.51 12.76 -15.69
N PHE A 41 -15.00 11.57 -15.35
CA PHE A 41 -14.18 11.40 -14.15
C PHE A 41 -12.93 12.28 -14.19
N LEU A 42 -12.25 12.34 -15.34
CA LEU A 42 -11.05 13.13 -15.56
C LEU A 42 -11.31 14.62 -15.34
N GLU A 43 -12.38 15.16 -15.90
CA GLU A 43 -12.74 16.57 -15.73
C GLU A 43 -13.08 16.90 -14.28
N ASP A 44 -13.87 16.05 -13.63
CA ASP A 44 -14.27 16.26 -12.23
C ASP A 44 -13.06 16.17 -11.29
N ILE A 45 -12.18 15.17 -11.46
CA ILE A 45 -11.02 15.02 -10.56
C ILE A 45 -10.01 16.15 -10.74
N LYS A 46 -9.82 16.67 -11.96
CA LYS A 46 -9.00 17.86 -12.20
C LYS A 46 -9.51 19.04 -11.39
N ILE A 47 -10.82 19.29 -11.41
CA ILE A 47 -11.43 20.40 -10.66
C ILE A 47 -11.22 20.21 -9.16
N VAL A 48 -11.45 19.00 -8.64
CA VAL A 48 -11.30 18.69 -7.21
C VAL A 48 -9.86 18.92 -6.76
N LEU A 49 -8.89 18.31 -7.43
CA LEU A 49 -7.49 18.36 -7.00
C LEU A 49 -6.86 19.74 -7.22
N LYS A 50 -7.19 20.44 -8.32
CA LYS A 50 -6.71 21.81 -8.59
C LYS A 50 -7.18 22.81 -7.53
N ASN A 51 -8.36 22.62 -6.94
CA ASN A 51 -8.89 23.52 -5.92
C ASN A 51 -8.57 23.07 -4.49
N GLN A 52 -7.85 21.95 -4.32
CA GLN A 52 -7.55 21.38 -3.02
C GLN A 52 -6.37 22.09 -2.35
N LYS A 53 -6.68 23.02 -1.43
CA LYS A 53 -5.66 23.78 -0.67
C LYS A 53 -5.30 23.18 0.68
N LEU A 54 -6.18 22.37 1.27
CA LEU A 54 -5.97 21.79 2.60
C LEU A 54 -5.50 20.33 2.48
N PRO A 55 -4.68 19.83 3.42
CA PRO A 55 -4.26 18.44 3.40
C PRO A 55 -5.44 17.46 3.42
N ILE A 56 -5.53 16.59 2.42
CA ILE A 56 -6.45 15.44 2.38
C ILE A 56 -5.87 14.33 3.27
N PRO A 57 -6.56 13.93 4.36
CA PRO A 57 -6.03 12.90 5.27
C PRO A 57 -5.94 11.53 4.61
N HIS A 58 -6.92 11.17 3.78
CA HIS A 58 -7.00 9.91 3.06
C HIS A 58 -7.60 10.14 1.68
N PHE A 59 -6.88 9.77 0.63
CA PHE A 59 -7.32 9.89 -0.76
C PHE A 59 -7.34 8.49 -1.40
N TYR A 60 -8.51 8.08 -1.86
CA TYR A 60 -8.74 6.78 -2.49
C TYR A 60 -8.94 6.98 -4.00
N PHE A 61 -8.06 6.38 -4.79
CA PHE A 61 -8.03 6.48 -6.24
C PHE A 61 -8.05 5.08 -6.85
N ILE A 62 -9.25 4.50 -6.93
CA ILE A 62 -9.45 3.08 -7.23
C ILE A 62 -10.12 2.92 -8.60
N PHE A 63 -9.52 2.07 -9.43
CA PHE A 63 -10.11 1.62 -10.69
C PHE A 63 -10.42 0.14 -10.61
N LYS A 64 -11.54 -0.27 -11.23
CA LYS A 64 -11.87 -1.68 -11.44
C LYS A 64 -11.30 -2.23 -12.75
N GLU A 65 -10.96 -1.34 -13.67
CA GLU A 65 -10.44 -1.63 -14.99
C GLU A 65 -9.04 -0.99 -15.09
N THR A 66 -8.19 -1.53 -15.96
CA THR A 66 -6.87 -0.93 -16.25
C THR A 66 -7.06 0.50 -16.75
N MET A 67 -6.22 1.42 -16.27
CA MET A 67 -6.31 2.81 -16.66
C MET A 67 -5.96 2.96 -18.15
N GLU A 68 -6.79 3.69 -18.89
CA GLU A 68 -6.48 4.00 -20.28
C GLU A 68 -5.25 4.92 -20.36
N ASN A 69 -4.31 4.61 -21.26
CA ASN A 69 -3.08 5.41 -21.42
C ASN A 69 -3.40 6.89 -21.71
N ASP A 70 -4.42 7.15 -22.51
CA ASP A 70 -4.85 8.51 -22.86
C ASP A 70 -5.38 9.26 -21.64
N PHE A 71 -6.10 8.56 -20.74
CA PHE A 71 -6.53 9.13 -19.46
C PHE A 71 -5.32 9.50 -18.59
N LEU A 72 -4.38 8.57 -18.42
CA LEU A 72 -3.19 8.79 -17.59
C LEU A 72 -2.35 9.96 -18.12
N GLN A 73 -2.16 10.03 -19.44
CA GLN A 73 -1.43 11.11 -20.10
C GLN A 73 -2.10 12.47 -19.89
N GLN A 74 -3.42 12.57 -20.05
CA GLN A 74 -4.14 13.82 -19.85
C GLN A 74 -4.16 14.26 -18.39
N LEU A 75 -4.26 13.29 -17.45
CA LEU A 75 -4.14 13.56 -16.03
C LEU A 75 -2.75 14.11 -15.69
N ASP A 76 -1.68 13.47 -16.15
CA ASP A 76 -0.30 13.91 -15.96
C ASP A 76 -0.07 15.33 -16.50
N GLN A 77 -0.51 15.60 -17.74
CA GLN A 77 -0.41 16.93 -18.35
C GLN A 77 -1.13 17.99 -17.51
N SER A 78 -2.30 17.65 -16.96
CA SER A 78 -3.08 18.58 -16.15
C SER A 78 -2.41 18.83 -14.80
N LEU A 79 -1.97 17.78 -14.11
CA LEU A 79 -1.28 17.88 -12.82
C LEU A 79 -0.04 18.78 -12.90
N LYS A 80 0.73 18.66 -13.99
CA LYS A 80 1.93 19.48 -14.24
C LYS A 80 1.64 20.95 -14.52
N THR A 81 0.41 21.32 -14.87
CA THR A 81 0.04 22.72 -15.13
C THR A 81 -0.32 23.50 -13.87
N TRP A 82 -0.51 22.82 -12.74
CA TRP A 82 -0.95 23.47 -11.50
C TRP A 82 0.23 24.13 -10.80
N ASP A 83 -0.04 25.25 -10.12
CA ASP A 83 0.95 26.07 -9.42
C ASP A 83 1.30 25.52 -8.03
N HIS A 84 0.67 24.41 -7.62
CA HIS A 84 0.91 23.75 -6.35
C HIS A 84 0.83 22.22 -6.50
N PRO A 85 1.58 21.47 -5.68
CA PRO A 85 1.39 20.03 -5.55
C PRO A 85 0.07 19.71 -4.84
N VAL A 86 -0.43 18.50 -5.02
CA VAL A 86 -1.67 18.05 -4.37
C VAL A 86 -1.38 17.66 -2.91
N PRO A 87 -2.02 18.28 -1.90
CA PRO A 87 -1.67 18.05 -0.50
C PRO A 87 -2.35 16.78 0.04
N ILE A 88 -1.81 15.60 -0.24
CA ILE A 88 -2.34 14.30 0.25
C ILE A 88 -1.42 13.71 1.31
N LYS A 89 -1.99 13.24 2.42
CA LYS A 89 -1.25 12.54 3.49
C LYS A 89 -1.15 11.03 3.28
N ARG A 90 -2.23 10.40 2.81
CA ARG A 90 -2.33 8.96 2.62
C ARG A 90 -3.00 8.67 1.29
N LEU A 91 -2.25 8.06 0.38
CA LEU A 91 -2.75 7.64 -0.92
C LEU A 91 -3.09 6.15 -0.85
N ASN A 92 -4.31 5.79 -1.26
CA ASN A 92 -4.71 4.42 -1.51
C ASN A 92 -5.12 4.32 -2.98
N MET A 93 -4.47 3.46 -3.76
CA MET A 93 -4.73 3.34 -5.19
C MET A 93 -4.80 1.89 -5.67
N GLY A 94 -5.67 1.69 -6.67
CA GLY A 94 -5.71 0.45 -7.44
C GLY A 94 -4.77 0.57 -8.63
N THR A 95 -3.84 -0.36 -8.80
CA THR A 95 -2.83 -0.32 -9.88
C THR A 95 -2.18 -1.68 -10.10
N ASP A 96 -1.68 -1.92 -11.31
CA ASP A 96 -0.77 -3.00 -11.66
C ASP A 96 0.47 -2.51 -12.44
N ASN A 97 0.70 -1.21 -12.49
CA ASN A 97 1.71 -0.58 -13.33
C ASN A 97 2.41 0.58 -12.62
N GLN A 98 3.75 0.55 -12.59
CA GLN A 98 4.53 1.61 -11.95
C GLN A 98 4.31 3.01 -12.54
N LYS A 99 3.99 3.12 -13.83
CA LYS A 99 3.76 4.43 -14.48
C LYS A 99 2.58 5.18 -13.88
N GLU A 100 1.52 4.47 -13.48
CA GLU A 100 0.35 5.05 -12.83
C GLU A 100 0.73 5.62 -11.46
N VAL A 101 1.49 4.84 -10.69
CA VAL A 101 2.01 5.24 -9.36
C VAL A 101 2.91 6.46 -9.50
N VAL A 102 3.89 6.41 -10.39
CA VAL A 102 4.84 7.52 -10.61
C VAL A 102 4.11 8.79 -11.01
N THR A 103 3.16 8.70 -11.93
CA THR A 103 2.38 9.86 -12.40
C THR A 103 1.63 10.53 -11.25
N LEU A 104 0.91 9.76 -10.43
CA LEU A 104 0.15 10.33 -9.33
C LEU A 104 1.07 10.83 -8.21
N VAL A 105 2.00 10.01 -7.76
CA VAL A 105 2.86 10.31 -6.60
C VAL A 105 3.75 11.51 -6.88
N SER A 106 4.31 11.65 -8.10
CA SER A 106 5.19 12.78 -8.44
C SER A 106 4.50 14.15 -8.35
N ASN A 107 3.17 14.20 -8.39
CA ASN A 107 2.38 15.43 -8.31
C ASN A 107 1.78 15.69 -6.91
N ILE A 108 2.03 14.79 -5.95
CA ILE A 108 1.65 14.97 -4.54
C ILE A 108 2.73 15.74 -3.79
N ASP A 109 2.34 16.52 -2.79
CA ASP A 109 3.30 17.20 -1.91
C ASP A 109 4.15 16.19 -1.14
N SER A 110 5.45 16.12 -1.48
CA SER A 110 6.41 15.18 -0.90
C SER A 110 6.69 15.38 0.59
N LYS A 111 6.34 16.55 1.15
CA LYS A 111 6.46 16.83 2.58
C LYS A 111 5.24 16.36 3.37
N LEU A 112 4.10 16.17 2.71
CA LEU A 112 2.84 15.76 3.33
C LEU A 112 2.57 14.27 3.19
N LEU A 113 3.03 13.62 2.13
CA LEU A 113 2.74 12.21 1.87
C LEU A 113 3.46 11.30 2.89
N GLU A 114 2.68 10.67 3.77
CA GLU A 114 3.18 9.79 4.82
C GLU A 114 3.00 8.30 4.49
N SER A 115 2.02 7.96 3.67
CA SER A 115 1.66 6.57 3.38
C SER A 115 1.17 6.37 1.97
N ILE A 116 1.59 5.25 1.37
CA ILE A 116 1.05 4.75 0.10
C ILE A 116 0.54 3.32 0.32
N GLU A 117 -0.69 3.06 -0.11
CA GLU A 117 -1.28 1.74 -0.19
C GLU A 117 -1.62 1.47 -1.66
N MET A 118 -1.06 0.40 -2.21
CA MET A 118 -1.28 -0.04 -3.59
C MET A 118 -1.91 -1.41 -3.58
N SER A 119 -2.90 -1.62 -4.44
CA SER A 119 -3.59 -2.89 -4.54
C SER A 119 -3.91 -3.28 -5.98
N CYS A 120 -3.90 -4.58 -6.25
CA CYS A 120 -4.44 -5.14 -7.47
C CYS A 120 -5.52 -6.19 -7.15
N ALA A 121 -6.52 -6.33 -8.03
CA ALA A 121 -7.55 -7.36 -7.88
C ALA A 121 -7.00 -8.79 -8.10
N ARG A 122 -5.84 -8.91 -8.75
CA ARG A 122 -5.14 -10.17 -9.03
C ARG A 122 -3.73 -10.09 -8.49
N SER A 123 -3.13 -11.23 -8.13
CA SER A 123 -1.70 -11.28 -7.82
C SER A 123 -0.90 -11.03 -9.09
N VAL A 124 -0.13 -9.94 -9.12
CA VAL A 124 0.69 -9.55 -10.28
C VAL A 124 2.07 -9.10 -9.82
N LYS A 125 3.07 -9.30 -10.67
CA LYS A 125 4.41 -8.76 -10.44
C LYS A 125 4.39 -7.25 -10.65
N MET A 126 4.89 -6.50 -9.67
CA MET A 126 4.96 -5.05 -9.68
C MET A 126 6.41 -4.60 -9.89
N GLU A 127 6.64 -3.82 -10.94
CA GLU A 127 7.89 -3.09 -11.12
C GLU A 127 7.96 -1.94 -10.11
N MET A 128 9.15 -1.68 -9.55
CA MET A 128 9.33 -0.71 -8.46
C MET A 128 10.50 0.24 -8.71
N ASP A 129 11.26 0.07 -9.79
CA ASP A 129 12.55 0.74 -9.97
C ASP A 129 12.41 2.25 -10.19
N GLU A 130 11.31 2.73 -10.80
CA GLU A 130 11.02 4.16 -10.87
C GLU A 130 10.41 4.70 -9.57
N ILE A 131 9.53 3.93 -8.93
CA ILE A 131 8.84 4.34 -7.69
C ILE A 131 9.85 4.62 -6.57
N VAL A 132 10.83 3.74 -6.37
CA VAL A 132 11.83 3.89 -5.28
C VAL A 132 12.81 5.04 -5.51
N ARG A 133 12.89 5.58 -6.73
CA ARG A 133 13.72 6.75 -7.05
C ARG A 133 13.04 8.07 -6.69
N LEU A 134 11.72 8.07 -6.47
CA LEU A 134 10.98 9.25 -6.05
C LEU A 134 11.47 9.73 -4.68
N GLU A 135 11.58 11.05 -4.51
CA GLU A 135 11.88 11.62 -3.20
C GLU A 135 10.82 11.26 -2.15
N HIS A 136 9.57 11.11 -2.59
CA HIS A 136 8.42 10.69 -1.78
C HIS A 136 8.69 9.37 -1.08
N TRP A 137 9.26 8.40 -1.79
CA TRP A 137 9.52 7.06 -1.24
C TRP A 137 10.42 7.09 -0.01
N LYS A 138 11.43 7.97 -0.01
CA LYS A 138 12.37 8.14 1.10
C LYS A 138 11.76 8.76 2.35
N ASN A 139 10.67 9.51 2.17
CA ASN A 139 9.97 10.22 3.26
C ASN A 139 8.75 9.45 3.79
N LEU A 140 8.37 8.33 3.18
CA LEU A 140 7.23 7.54 3.62
C LEU A 140 7.45 6.98 5.02
N LYS A 141 6.40 7.05 5.82
CA LYS A 141 6.31 6.35 7.11
C LYS A 141 5.75 4.95 6.94
N GLN A 142 4.93 4.74 5.92
CA GLN A 142 4.25 3.47 5.68
C GLN A 142 4.11 3.15 4.18
N VAL A 143 4.26 1.88 3.85
CA VAL A 143 3.85 1.33 2.56
C VAL A 143 3.09 0.01 2.73
N GLU A 144 2.07 -0.17 1.91
CA GLU A 144 1.33 -1.42 1.81
C GLU A 144 1.10 -1.80 0.35
N MET A 145 1.41 -3.04 0.01
CA MET A 145 1.29 -3.61 -1.33
C MET A 145 0.46 -4.89 -1.25
N SER A 146 -0.79 -4.83 -1.67
CA SER A 146 -1.73 -5.96 -1.66
C SER A 146 -1.84 -6.58 -3.05
N ASN A 147 -1.60 -7.88 -3.16
CA ASN A 147 -1.56 -8.64 -4.43
C ASN A 147 -0.56 -8.08 -5.46
N LEU A 148 0.46 -7.36 -4.99
CA LEU A 148 1.51 -6.77 -5.81
C LEU A 148 2.84 -7.40 -5.39
N VAL A 149 3.23 -8.44 -6.11
CA VAL A 149 4.46 -9.20 -5.86
C VAL A 149 5.66 -8.38 -6.32
N THR A 150 6.59 -8.12 -5.42
CA THR A 150 7.81 -7.37 -5.73
C THR A 150 9.04 -8.26 -5.53
N ASP A 151 10.17 -7.95 -6.20
CA ASP A 151 11.50 -8.52 -5.91
C ASP A 151 12.47 -7.45 -5.32
N LEU A 152 11.96 -6.26 -5.03
CA LEU A 152 12.75 -5.13 -4.53
C LEU A 152 13.50 -5.49 -3.24
N PRO A 153 14.83 -5.34 -3.12
CA PRO A 153 15.56 -5.68 -1.90
C PRO A 153 15.01 -5.01 -0.63
N LEU A 154 14.99 -5.72 0.51
CA LEU A 154 14.30 -5.24 1.73
C LEU A 154 14.87 -3.93 2.30
N HIS A 155 16.15 -3.62 2.05
CA HIS A 155 16.77 -2.38 2.54
C HIS A 155 16.12 -1.11 1.96
N TYR A 156 15.43 -1.18 0.81
CA TYR A 156 14.67 -0.05 0.24
C TYR A 156 13.49 0.39 1.12
N PHE A 157 13.13 -0.40 2.12
CA PHE A 157 12.04 -0.12 3.06
C PHE A 157 12.54 0.28 4.46
N SER A 158 13.86 0.38 4.67
CA SER A 158 14.50 0.58 5.98
C SER A 158 14.06 1.86 6.73
N GLY A 159 13.75 2.93 6.00
CA GLY A 159 13.29 4.21 6.59
C GLY A 159 11.85 4.21 7.10
N MET A 160 11.07 3.16 6.81
CA MET A 160 9.63 3.13 7.07
C MET A 160 9.31 2.48 8.42
N ALA A 161 8.30 3.03 9.11
CA ALA A 161 7.82 2.47 10.38
C ALA A 161 6.97 1.22 10.17
N ARG A 162 6.22 1.15 9.05
CA ARG A 162 5.30 0.04 8.74
C ARG A 162 5.41 -0.35 7.28
N VAL A 163 5.64 -1.63 7.03
CA VAL A 163 5.79 -2.18 5.68
C VAL A 163 4.92 -3.42 5.56
N SER A 164 4.16 -3.52 4.48
CA SER A 164 3.42 -4.73 4.10
C SER A 164 3.61 -4.98 2.61
N ILE A 165 4.17 -6.14 2.24
CA ILE A 165 4.50 -6.48 0.85
C ILE A 165 4.11 -7.91 0.51
N CYS A 166 4.02 -8.22 -0.80
CA CYS A 166 3.91 -9.58 -1.30
C CYS A 166 5.23 -10.06 -1.93
N ARG A 167 5.60 -11.32 -1.68
CA ARG A 167 6.75 -12.03 -2.27
C ARG A 167 6.34 -13.40 -2.78
N ILE A 168 7.07 -13.95 -3.74
CA ILE A 168 6.94 -15.38 -4.06
C ILE A 168 7.58 -16.21 -2.95
N PHE A 169 8.76 -15.84 -2.50
CA PHE A 169 9.54 -16.61 -1.53
C PHE A 169 10.17 -15.71 -0.47
N VAL A 170 10.15 -16.17 0.77
CA VAL A 170 10.91 -15.56 1.88
C VAL A 170 12.03 -16.51 2.29
N SER A 171 13.26 -16.11 2.04
CA SER A 171 14.46 -16.89 2.34
C SER A 171 14.93 -16.73 3.78
N GLY A 172 15.88 -17.56 4.23
CA GLY A 172 16.59 -17.31 5.48
C GLY A 172 17.37 -15.98 5.46
N GLU A 173 17.95 -15.60 4.32
CA GLU A 173 18.68 -14.33 4.19
C GLU A 173 17.76 -13.13 4.43
N ASP A 174 16.52 -13.18 3.96
CA ASP A 174 15.50 -12.17 4.26
C ASP A 174 15.22 -12.05 5.76
N VAL A 175 15.13 -13.19 6.46
CA VAL A 175 14.92 -13.22 7.92
C VAL A 175 16.11 -12.64 8.68
N ALA A 176 17.34 -12.98 8.26
CA ALA A 176 18.55 -12.40 8.85
C ALA A 176 18.61 -10.88 8.63
N LEU A 177 18.33 -10.43 7.41
CA LEU A 177 18.31 -9.01 7.05
C LEU A 177 17.22 -8.25 7.83
N LEU A 178 16.02 -8.81 7.99
CA LEU A 178 14.98 -8.18 8.80
C LEU A 178 15.38 -8.07 10.26
N LYS A 179 16.06 -9.08 10.82
CA LYS A 179 16.60 -9.00 12.18
C LYS A 179 17.63 -7.88 12.32
N GLU A 180 18.51 -7.71 11.33
CA GLU A 180 19.47 -6.60 11.30
C GLU A 180 18.77 -5.25 11.15
N MET A 181 17.79 -5.13 10.27
CA MET A 181 17.00 -3.90 10.08
C MET A 181 16.26 -3.51 11.36
N PHE A 182 15.62 -4.45 12.06
CA PHE A 182 15.01 -4.19 13.37
C PHE A 182 16.05 -3.95 14.47
N THR A 183 17.34 -4.22 14.25
CA THR A 183 18.40 -3.77 15.16
C THR A 183 18.83 -2.35 14.85
N GLN A 184 18.99 -2.01 13.57
CA GLN A 184 19.52 -0.73 13.10
C GLN A 184 18.49 0.41 13.14
N TYR A 185 17.20 0.11 12.96
CA TYR A 185 16.14 1.11 12.82
C TYR A 185 15.08 0.96 13.93
N PRO A 186 15.27 1.60 15.10
CA PRO A 186 14.28 1.61 16.19
C PRO A 186 12.91 2.15 15.78
N SER A 187 12.86 3.03 14.78
CA SER A 187 11.61 3.57 14.22
C SER A 187 10.80 2.53 13.44
N MET A 188 11.38 1.41 13.02
CA MET A 188 10.69 0.33 12.33
C MET A 188 9.86 -0.48 13.34
N ILE A 189 8.54 -0.43 13.19
CA ILE A 189 7.58 -1.03 14.13
C ILE A 189 7.08 -2.37 13.60
N LYS A 190 6.73 -2.44 12.31
CA LYS A 190 6.15 -3.64 11.68
C LYS A 190 6.66 -3.85 10.26
N PHE A 191 6.94 -5.11 9.94
CA PHE A 191 7.24 -5.56 8.58
C PHE A 191 6.49 -6.85 8.31
N HIS A 192 5.54 -6.82 7.37
CA HIS A 192 4.71 -7.94 6.96
C HIS A 192 5.06 -8.37 5.54
N ILE A 193 5.16 -9.67 5.34
CA ILE A 193 5.36 -10.29 4.03
C ILE A 193 4.30 -11.36 3.85
N HIS A 194 3.42 -11.14 2.89
CA HIS A 194 2.59 -12.20 2.33
C HIS A 194 3.43 -12.98 1.31
N ALA A 195 3.44 -14.32 1.41
CA ALA A 195 4.32 -15.14 0.60
C ALA A 195 3.67 -16.45 0.15
N GLU A 196 4.03 -16.89 -1.06
CA GLU A 196 3.64 -18.22 -1.57
C GLU A 196 4.49 -19.32 -0.91
N CYS A 197 5.80 -19.09 -0.81
CA CYS A 197 6.74 -20.08 -0.29
C CYS A 197 7.58 -19.53 0.87
N VAL A 198 7.90 -20.39 1.83
CA VAL A 198 8.76 -20.08 2.99
C VAL A 198 9.73 -21.21 3.26
N ASN A 199 10.89 -20.92 3.84
CA ASN A 199 11.88 -21.92 4.26
C ASN A 199 12.06 -21.94 5.77
N LYS A 200 11.05 -22.48 6.46
CA LYS A 200 11.06 -22.57 7.92
C LYS A 200 12.34 -23.18 8.53
N PRO A 201 12.91 -24.28 8.00
CA PRO A 201 14.18 -24.79 8.51
C PRO A 201 15.33 -23.77 8.51
N GLN A 202 15.40 -22.89 7.51
CA GLN A 202 16.38 -21.80 7.51
C GLN A 202 16.07 -20.77 8.60
N TYR A 203 14.80 -20.45 8.84
CA TYR A 203 14.41 -19.50 9.89
C TYR A 203 14.82 -20.01 11.27
N GLU A 204 14.64 -21.31 11.52
CA GLU A 204 15.02 -21.93 12.79
C GLU A 204 16.54 -21.97 13.01
N ARG A 205 17.35 -21.97 11.95
CA ARG A 205 18.82 -21.81 12.07
C ARG A 205 19.22 -20.39 12.50
N ILE A 206 18.40 -19.39 12.19
CA ILE A 206 18.69 -17.97 12.43
C ILE A 206 18.07 -17.49 13.76
N LEU A 207 16.83 -17.89 14.03
CA LEU A 207 16.02 -17.45 15.16
C LEU A 207 15.94 -18.49 16.28
N GLY A 208 16.43 -19.71 16.07
CA GLY A 208 16.24 -20.83 16.98
C GLY A 208 14.88 -21.52 16.80
N LYS A 209 14.53 -22.41 17.72
CA LYS A 209 13.25 -23.12 17.66
C LYS A 209 12.08 -22.17 17.96
N SER A 210 11.02 -22.29 17.16
CA SER A 210 9.78 -21.53 17.37
C SER A 210 9.00 -22.02 18.59
N GLN A 211 8.31 -21.08 19.24
CA GLN A 211 7.18 -21.38 20.12
C GLN A 211 5.94 -21.58 19.26
N VAL A 212 5.33 -22.76 19.34
CA VAL A 212 4.16 -23.10 18.52
C VAL A 212 2.89 -22.78 19.29
N GLY A 213 2.05 -21.95 18.71
CA GLY A 213 0.72 -21.60 19.23
C GLY A 213 -0.35 -21.68 18.15
N ARG A 214 -1.44 -20.96 18.38
CA ARG A 214 -2.54 -20.80 17.42
C ARG A 214 -2.69 -19.33 17.03
N SER A 215 -2.98 -19.11 15.76
CA SER A 215 -3.41 -17.80 15.24
C SER A 215 -4.84 -17.49 15.69
N VAL A 216 -5.26 -16.24 15.48
CA VAL A 216 -6.66 -15.81 15.70
C VAL A 216 -7.66 -16.59 14.86
N TYR A 217 -7.20 -17.20 13.76
CA TYR A 217 -8.00 -18.06 12.88
C TYR A 217 -7.90 -19.55 13.26
N GLY A 218 -7.29 -19.88 14.40
CA GLY A 218 -7.15 -21.25 14.90
C GLY A 218 -6.04 -22.08 14.23
N GLY A 219 -5.49 -21.62 13.10
CA GLY A 219 -4.37 -22.26 12.40
C GLY A 219 -3.05 -22.18 13.18
N ARG A 220 -2.09 -23.06 12.84
CA ARG A 220 -0.75 -23.07 13.45
C ARG A 220 -0.07 -21.71 13.32
N LEU A 221 0.53 -21.26 14.42
CA LEU A 221 1.32 -20.03 14.48
C LEU A 221 2.67 -20.34 15.11
N ASP A 222 3.73 -20.19 14.35
CA ASP A 222 5.10 -20.29 14.85
C ASP A 222 5.58 -18.88 15.24
N LYS A 223 6.11 -18.72 16.46
CA LYS A 223 6.62 -17.44 16.97
C LYS A 223 8.06 -17.55 17.44
N TRP A 224 8.83 -16.50 17.23
CA TRP A 224 10.16 -16.32 17.82
C TRP A 224 10.22 -14.96 18.48
N LEU A 225 10.78 -14.90 19.68
CA LEU A 225 11.02 -13.65 20.41
C LEU A 225 12.52 -13.41 20.43
N CYS A 226 12.92 -12.20 20.03
CA CYS A 226 14.30 -11.74 20.03
C CYS A 226 14.38 -10.46 20.86
N GLU A 227 15.22 -10.43 21.87
CA GLU A 227 15.53 -9.19 22.59
C GLU A 227 16.54 -8.38 21.76
N ILE A 228 16.18 -7.14 21.44
CA ILE A 228 16.99 -6.20 20.67
C ILE A 228 17.05 -4.88 21.45
N GLY A 229 18.12 -4.69 22.20
CA GLY A 229 18.22 -3.58 23.16
C GLY A 229 17.15 -3.73 24.26
N ASP A 230 16.35 -2.68 24.46
CA ASP A 230 15.24 -2.68 25.43
C ASP A 230 13.91 -3.21 24.85
N ASP A 231 13.86 -3.43 23.53
CA ASP A 231 12.69 -3.90 22.80
C ASP A 231 12.68 -5.43 22.67
N THR A 232 11.49 -6.00 22.77
CA THR A 232 11.24 -7.38 22.34
C THR A 232 10.68 -7.35 20.92
N VAL A 233 11.39 -7.98 19.99
CA VAL A 233 10.98 -8.14 18.59
C VAL A 233 10.42 -9.54 18.37
N GLN A 234 9.19 -9.61 17.90
CA GLN A 234 8.51 -10.86 17.58
C GLN A 234 8.57 -11.12 16.08
N PHE A 235 9.09 -12.27 15.71
CA PHE A 235 8.89 -12.88 14.41
C PHE A 235 7.73 -13.86 14.51
N ALA A 236 6.85 -13.88 13.52
CA ALA A 236 5.72 -14.77 13.45
C ALA A 236 5.53 -15.32 12.03
N LEU A 237 5.14 -16.59 11.95
CA LEU A 237 4.81 -17.27 10.71
C LEU A 237 3.50 -18.04 10.92
N PHE A 238 2.51 -17.77 10.09
CA PHE A 238 1.28 -18.55 10.01
C PHE A 238 0.79 -18.67 8.57
N GLY A 239 -0.14 -19.58 8.34
CA GLY A 239 -0.64 -19.90 7.00
C GLY A 239 -0.28 -21.30 6.57
N SER A 240 -0.63 -21.62 5.33
CA SER A 240 -0.43 -22.93 4.70
C SER A 240 -0.76 -22.84 3.21
N MET A 241 -0.26 -23.78 2.41
CA MET A 241 -0.68 -23.97 0.99
C MET A 241 -0.65 -22.66 0.18
N ASP A 242 0.56 -22.20 -0.13
CA ASP A 242 0.81 -21.01 -0.97
C ASP A 242 0.26 -19.68 -0.43
N ASN A 243 -0.10 -19.64 0.85
CA ASN A 243 -0.67 -18.46 1.51
C ASN A 243 -0.07 -18.31 2.91
N TRP A 244 1.19 -17.89 2.95
CA TRP A 244 1.94 -17.63 4.18
C TRP A 244 1.93 -16.16 4.54
N TYR A 245 1.86 -15.90 5.84
CA TYR A 245 1.99 -14.59 6.43
C TYR A 245 3.19 -14.64 7.38
N PHE A 246 4.25 -13.96 6.99
CA PHE A 246 5.42 -13.74 7.81
C PHE A 246 5.40 -12.31 8.33
N SER A 247 5.61 -12.12 9.63
CA SER A 247 5.64 -10.79 10.22
C SER A 247 6.77 -10.63 11.23
N VAL A 248 7.29 -9.41 11.29
CA VAL A 248 8.23 -8.94 12.30
C VAL A 248 7.64 -7.70 12.94
N GLU A 249 7.50 -7.70 14.26
CA GLU A 249 6.89 -6.59 15.00
C GLU A 249 7.64 -6.30 16.29
N ARG A 250 7.86 -5.02 16.61
CA ARG A 250 8.24 -4.62 17.96
C ARG A 250 7.03 -4.73 18.88
N ILE A 251 7.18 -5.46 19.98
CA ILE A 251 6.19 -5.52 21.06
C ILE A 251 6.50 -4.36 22.00
N SER A 252 5.64 -3.33 22.00
CA SER A 252 5.71 -2.30 23.04
C SER A 252 5.35 -2.91 24.38
N LYS A 253 6.16 -2.65 25.42
CA LYS A 253 5.91 -3.06 26.81
C LYS A 253 4.69 -2.36 27.44
N GLU A 254 4.06 -1.39 26.78
CA GLU A 254 2.94 -0.60 27.34
C GLU A 254 1.54 -1.22 27.18
N LEU A 255 1.40 -2.50 26.86
CA LEU A 255 0.09 -3.17 26.75
C LEU A 255 0.02 -4.54 27.46
N PHE A 256 0.56 -4.63 28.67
CA PHE A 256 0.16 -5.61 29.69
C PHE A 256 -0.05 -4.94 31.04
#